data_AF-A0A967PHW2-F1
#
_entry.id   AF-A0A967PHW2-F1
#
_cell.length_a   1.000
_cell.length_b   1.000
_cell.length_c   1.000
_cell.angle_alpha   90.00
_cell.angle_beta   90.00
_cell.angle_gamma   90.00
#
_symmetry.space_group_name_H-M   'P 1'
#
loop_
_entity.id
_entity.type
_entity.pdbx_description
1 polymer ?
#
loop_
_entity_poly.entity_id
_entity_poly.type
_entity_poly.pdbx_seq_one_letter_code
_entity_poly.pdbx_strand_id
1 'polypeptide(L)'
;MPVRSEPITSLLTAALLAAPAASCDTGADARRAPAARPADAPYVVVLGIGQDGGYPQAGTKPGDAWAPERRRHATSIAVVDPRAGERWLFEATPDFRDQLHALDRVAPVEGVPGLAGVLLTHAHVGHYAGLIHLGHEVIAARAVPVYAMPRMREFLSANGPWDQLVRFGNIELRTLDDGVGIALNDRIRVTPFRVPHRDEYSETVGFRIQGPRRTV
;
A
#
# COMPACT_ATOMS: atom_id res chain seq x y z
N MET A 1 -17.85 11.35 -6.90
CA MET A 1 -19.27 11.77 -6.94
C MET A 1 -19.51 12.75 -5.80
N PRO A 2 -20.10 13.93 -6.04
CA PRO A 2 -20.53 14.79 -4.93
C PRO A 2 -21.63 14.06 -4.16
N VAL A 3 -21.47 13.90 -2.84
CA VAL A 3 -22.56 13.47 -1.96
C VAL A 3 -23.58 14.60 -1.97
N ARG A 4 -24.68 14.42 -2.70
CA ARG A 4 -25.81 15.35 -2.64
C ARG A 4 -26.60 15.02 -1.38
N SER A 5 -26.43 15.83 -0.35
CA SER A 5 -27.43 15.92 0.72
C SER A 5 -28.54 16.83 0.20
N GLU A 6 -29.64 16.26 -0.29
CA GLU A 6 -30.84 17.06 -0.56
C GLU A 6 -31.56 17.29 0.76
N PRO A 7 -31.71 18.56 1.22
CA PRO A 7 -32.59 18.87 2.32
C PRO A 7 -34.04 18.62 1.88
N ILE A 8 -34.89 18.22 2.82
CA ILE A 8 -36.34 18.36 2.63
C ILE A 8 -36.60 19.89 2.55
N THR A 9 -37.07 20.35 1.39
CA THR A 9 -36.83 21.67 0.76
C THR A 9 -37.28 22.93 1.54
N SER A 10 -36.55 24.05 1.37
CA SER A 10 -37.07 25.31 0.77
C SER A 10 -35.93 26.30 0.43
N LEU A 11 -36.07 26.93 -0.74
CA LEU A 11 -35.18 27.91 -1.38
C LEU A 11 -34.97 29.21 -0.59
N LEU A 12 -33.75 29.77 -0.63
CA LEU A 12 -33.52 31.23 -0.77
C LEU A 12 -32.08 31.58 -1.18
N THR A 13 -32.01 32.59 -2.03
CA THR A 13 -30.92 33.05 -2.90
C THR A 13 -29.96 34.06 -2.23
N ALA A 14 -28.84 34.35 -2.93
CA ALA A 14 -27.96 35.53 -2.88
C ALA A 14 -26.73 35.43 -1.93
N ALA A 15 -25.53 35.94 -2.20
CA ALA A 15 -24.91 36.64 -3.34
C ALA A 15 -23.36 36.62 -3.18
N LEU A 16 -22.67 36.96 -4.27
CA LEU A 16 -21.22 37.11 -4.51
C LEU A 16 -20.48 38.08 -3.56
N LEU A 17 -19.15 37.91 -3.39
CA LEU A 17 -18.10 38.93 -3.63
C LEU A 17 -16.66 38.40 -3.43
N ALA A 18 -15.69 39.14 -4.00
CA ALA A 18 -14.37 38.75 -4.50
C ALA A 18 -13.20 38.69 -3.48
N ALA A 19 -12.08 38.08 -3.95
CA ALA A 19 -10.76 37.97 -3.33
C ALA A 19 -9.92 39.27 -3.37
N PRO A 20 -8.75 39.29 -2.71
CA PRO A 20 -7.50 39.17 -3.49
C PRO A 20 -6.40 38.29 -2.86
N ALA A 21 -5.41 37.98 -3.71
CA ALA A 21 -4.25 37.14 -3.46
C ALA A 21 -3.12 37.85 -2.70
N ALA A 22 -2.28 37.07 -2.00
CA ALA A 22 -0.92 37.44 -1.64
C ALA A 22 -0.01 36.22 -1.71
N SER A 23 1.07 36.36 -2.49
CA SER A 23 2.11 35.37 -2.71
C SER A 23 3.09 35.30 -1.54
N CYS A 24 3.57 34.10 -1.20
CA CYS A 24 4.85 33.95 -0.52
C CYS A 24 5.72 32.91 -1.25
N ASP A 25 6.86 33.44 -1.66
CA ASP A 25 8.05 32.82 -2.24
C ASP A 25 8.61 31.74 -1.30
N THR A 26 8.98 30.57 -1.84
CA THR A 26 9.76 29.58 -1.09
C THR A 26 10.94 29.12 -1.94
N GLY A 27 12.12 29.56 -1.51
CA GLY A 27 13.40 29.24 -2.11
C GLY A 27 13.64 27.74 -2.19
N ALA A 28 14.13 27.33 -3.36
CA ALA A 28 14.52 25.96 -3.66
C ALA A 28 15.69 25.52 -2.78
N ASP A 29 15.44 24.58 -1.87
CA ASP A 29 16.49 23.76 -1.27
C ASP A 29 16.93 22.72 -2.32
N ALA A 30 18.07 22.99 -2.97
CA ALA A 30 18.66 22.13 -3.98
C ALA A 30 19.19 20.85 -3.33
N ARG A 31 18.26 19.95 -2.99
CA ARG A 31 18.58 18.55 -2.72
C ARG A 31 19.27 18.00 -3.95
N ARG A 32 20.55 17.63 -3.79
CA ARG A 32 21.36 16.94 -4.79
C ARG A 32 20.52 15.84 -5.42
N ALA A 33 20.20 16.01 -6.71
CA ALA A 33 19.37 15.07 -7.44
C ALA A 33 19.99 13.66 -7.30
N PRO A 34 19.21 12.63 -6.96
CA PRO A 34 19.72 11.27 -6.93
C PRO A 34 20.31 10.93 -8.30
N ALA A 35 21.46 10.28 -8.30
CA ALA A 35 22.09 9.80 -9.53
C ALA A 35 21.07 9.02 -10.36
N ALA A 36 21.06 9.24 -11.68
CA ALA A 36 20.13 8.59 -12.59
C ALA A 36 20.17 7.07 -12.38
N ARG A 37 19.01 6.47 -12.08
CA ARG A 37 18.91 5.04 -11.86
C ARG A 37 19.16 4.32 -13.19
N PRO A 38 20.06 3.32 -13.25
CA PRO A 38 20.12 2.39 -14.37
C PRO A 38 18.74 1.82 -14.65
N ALA A 39 18.33 1.80 -15.93
CA ALA A 39 16.97 1.47 -16.34
C ALA A 39 16.52 0.09 -15.83
N ASP A 40 17.45 -0.84 -15.67
CA ASP A 40 17.23 -2.25 -15.33
C ASP A 40 17.39 -2.58 -13.83
N ALA A 41 17.67 -1.59 -12.98
CA ALA A 41 17.98 -1.84 -11.59
C ALA A 41 16.72 -1.88 -10.71
N PRO A 42 16.68 -2.79 -9.71
CA PRO A 42 15.62 -2.80 -8.73
C PRO A 42 15.47 -1.46 -8.00
N TYR A 43 14.23 -1.14 -7.66
CA TYR A 43 13.90 0.11 -6.98
C TYR A 43 12.66 -0.03 -6.09
N VAL A 44 12.50 0.96 -5.21
CA VAL A 44 11.34 1.10 -4.33
C VAL A 44 10.44 2.21 -4.84
N VAL A 45 9.13 1.97 -4.82
CA VAL A 45 8.08 2.98 -5.04
C VAL A 45 7.37 3.20 -3.71
N VAL A 46 7.20 4.46 -3.31
CA VAL A 46 6.37 4.81 -2.15
C VAL A 46 4.95 5.05 -2.64
N LEU A 47 4.01 4.22 -2.18
CA LEU A 47 2.60 4.23 -2.61
C LEU A 47 1.68 4.86 -1.57
N GLY A 48 2.09 4.86 -0.30
CA GLY A 48 1.40 5.53 0.77
C GLY A 48 2.33 5.82 1.95
N ILE A 49 2.00 6.86 2.71
CA ILE A 49 2.78 7.35 3.87
C ILE A 49 1.87 7.73 5.05
N GLY A 50 0.57 7.50 4.92
CA GLY A 50 -0.40 7.72 5.98
C GLY A 50 -0.40 6.60 7.00
N GLN A 51 -1.05 6.86 8.14
CA GLN A 51 -1.42 5.81 9.10
C GLN A 51 -2.51 4.89 8.50
N ASP A 52 -2.94 3.88 9.25
CA ASP A 52 -3.90 2.86 8.81
C ASP A 52 -5.14 3.35 8.07
N GLY A 53 -5.75 4.43 8.56
CA GLY A 53 -6.94 5.03 7.96
C GLY A 53 -6.66 6.03 6.83
N GLY A 54 -5.40 6.14 6.40
CA GLY A 54 -4.93 7.18 5.49
C GLY A 54 -5.03 8.59 6.10
N TYR A 55 -5.08 9.60 5.24
CA TYR A 55 -5.42 10.97 5.60
C TYR A 55 -6.30 11.60 4.51
N PRO A 56 -7.35 12.34 4.88
CA PRO A 56 -7.90 12.45 6.24
C PRO A 56 -8.52 11.12 6.71
N GLN A 57 -8.49 10.85 8.01
CA GLN A 57 -9.06 9.62 8.58
C GLN A 57 -10.59 9.71 8.70
N ALA A 58 -11.24 8.54 8.83
CA ALA A 58 -12.66 8.46 9.17
C ALA A 58 -12.98 9.30 10.42
N GLY A 59 -14.05 10.10 10.37
CA GLY A 59 -14.43 11.02 11.44
C GLY A 59 -13.80 12.42 11.36
N THR A 60 -12.84 12.66 10.46
CA THR A 60 -12.30 14.01 10.21
C THR A 60 -13.42 14.94 9.75
N LYS A 61 -13.60 16.07 10.44
CA LYS A 61 -14.65 17.05 10.12
C LYS A 61 -14.40 17.71 8.77
N PRO A 62 -15.44 18.24 8.10
CA PRO A 62 -15.27 18.99 6.86
C PRO A 62 -14.28 20.15 7.04
N GLY A 63 -13.49 20.44 5.99
CA GLY A 63 -12.48 21.48 5.99
C GLY A 63 -11.27 21.11 5.14
N ASP A 64 -10.21 21.90 5.25
CA ASP A 64 -9.01 21.79 4.41
C ASP A 64 -8.37 20.40 4.41
N ALA A 65 -8.53 19.63 5.50
CA ALA A 65 -8.03 18.26 5.58
C ALA A 65 -8.53 17.35 4.43
N TRP A 66 -9.69 17.67 3.84
CA TRP A 66 -10.29 16.93 2.71
C TRP A 66 -9.84 17.41 1.34
N ALA A 67 -8.98 18.44 1.27
CA ALA A 67 -8.42 18.92 0.02
C ALA A 67 -7.64 17.80 -0.70
N PRO A 68 -7.82 17.60 -2.03
CA PRO A 68 -7.21 16.48 -2.75
C PRO A 68 -5.70 16.34 -2.57
N GLU A 69 -4.97 17.46 -2.57
CA GLU A 69 -3.51 17.54 -2.41
C GLU A 69 -3.02 17.12 -1.02
N ARG A 70 -3.91 17.09 -0.02
CA ARG A 70 -3.59 16.64 1.32
C ARG A 70 -3.84 15.15 1.51
N ARG A 71 -4.55 14.48 0.59
CA ARG A 71 -4.83 13.05 0.69
C ARG A 71 -3.54 12.24 0.79
N ARG A 72 -3.51 11.28 1.72
CA ARG A 72 -2.43 10.29 1.86
C ARG A 72 -3.07 8.92 2.00
N HIS A 73 -2.63 7.98 1.19
CA HIS A 73 -2.99 6.58 1.39
C HIS A 73 -2.23 5.99 2.58
N ALA A 74 -2.81 4.96 3.20
CA ALA A 74 -2.18 4.14 4.23
C ALA A 74 -0.81 3.61 3.76
N THR A 75 0.10 3.40 4.71
CA THR A 75 1.51 3.09 4.42
C THR A 75 1.67 1.88 3.51
N SER A 76 2.36 2.07 2.38
CA SER A 76 2.68 0.98 1.45
C SER A 76 3.85 1.39 0.58
N ILE A 77 4.72 0.41 0.31
CA ILE A 77 5.77 0.54 -0.69
C ILE A 77 5.67 -0.64 -1.66
N ALA A 78 6.23 -0.49 -2.85
CA ALA A 78 6.48 -1.59 -3.75
C ALA A 78 7.98 -1.73 -4.03
N VAL A 79 8.44 -2.96 -4.18
CA VAL A 79 9.75 -3.27 -4.76
C VAL A 79 9.53 -3.76 -6.18
N VAL A 80 10.27 -3.18 -7.13
CA VAL A 80 10.14 -3.49 -8.55
C VAL A 80 11.50 -3.92 -9.11
N ASP A 81 11.53 -5.02 -9.85
CA ASP A 81 12.67 -5.45 -10.67
C ASP A 81 12.32 -5.36 -12.16
N PRO A 82 12.74 -4.28 -12.86
CA PRO A 82 12.47 -4.12 -14.30
C PRO A 82 13.00 -5.25 -15.16
N ARG A 83 14.08 -5.90 -14.74
CA ARG A 83 14.74 -6.93 -15.55
C ARG A 83 13.93 -8.23 -15.55
N ALA A 84 13.32 -8.57 -14.41
CA ALA A 84 12.47 -9.73 -14.26
C ALA A 84 11.01 -9.45 -14.63
N GLY A 85 10.61 -8.17 -14.72
CA GLY A 85 9.20 -7.78 -14.88
C GLY A 85 8.38 -8.05 -13.63
N GLU A 86 9.04 -8.16 -12.47
CA GLU A 86 8.41 -8.55 -11.21
C GLU A 86 8.25 -7.36 -10.28
N ARG A 87 7.17 -7.39 -9.50
CA ARG A 87 6.88 -6.37 -8.50
C ARG A 87 6.19 -6.99 -7.29
N TRP A 88 6.59 -6.53 -6.11
CA TRP A 88 6.04 -6.97 -4.83
C TRP A 88 5.50 -5.77 -4.07
N LEU A 89 4.34 -5.95 -3.47
CA LEU A 89 3.75 -4.95 -2.60
C LEU A 89 4.10 -5.25 -1.14
N PHE A 90 4.46 -4.24 -0.37
CA PHE A 90 4.56 -4.32 1.07
C PHE A 90 3.32 -3.61 1.63
N GLU A 91 2.53 -4.39 2.37
CA GLU A 91 1.16 -4.09 2.80
C GLU A 91 0.13 -4.11 1.68
N ALA A 92 -0.96 -4.84 1.89
CA ALA A 92 -2.19 -4.72 1.12
C ALA A 92 -3.18 -3.86 1.90
N THR A 93 -3.06 -2.54 1.77
CA THR A 93 -3.81 -1.57 2.59
C THR A 93 -5.27 -1.40 2.14
N PRO A 94 -6.15 -0.74 2.92
CA PRO A 94 -7.49 -0.35 2.43
C PRO A 94 -7.49 0.46 1.12
N ASP A 95 -6.37 1.14 0.81
CA ASP A 95 -6.16 1.92 -0.41
C ASP A 95 -5.61 1.09 -1.59
N PHE A 96 -5.55 -0.25 -1.47
CA PHE A 96 -4.91 -1.16 -2.44
C PHE A 96 -5.28 -0.87 -3.90
N ARG A 97 -6.55 -0.55 -4.18
CA ARG A 97 -7.02 -0.20 -5.53
C ARG A 97 -6.23 0.96 -6.14
N ASP A 98 -6.11 2.07 -5.41
CA ASP A 98 -5.47 3.28 -5.90
C ASP A 98 -3.95 3.12 -5.92
N GLN A 99 -3.41 2.39 -4.93
CA GLN A 99 -1.99 2.05 -4.84
C GLN A 99 -1.54 1.12 -5.98
N LEU A 100 -2.33 0.10 -6.32
CA LEU A 100 -2.05 -0.79 -7.44
C LEU A 100 -2.11 -0.03 -8.77
N HIS A 101 -3.11 0.85 -8.94
CA HIS A 101 -3.20 1.71 -10.13
C HIS A 101 -1.99 2.65 -10.24
N ALA A 102 -1.54 3.26 -9.14
CA ALA A 102 -0.35 4.08 -9.13
C ALA A 102 0.91 3.26 -9.49
N LEU A 103 0.99 2.01 -9.01
CA LEU A 103 2.07 1.09 -9.35
C LEU A 103 2.05 0.71 -10.84
N ASP A 104 0.89 0.44 -11.43
CA ASP A 104 0.73 0.16 -12.87
C ASP A 104 1.26 1.29 -13.75
N ARG A 105 1.09 2.54 -13.31
CA ARG A 105 1.55 3.72 -14.07
C ARG A 105 3.07 3.88 -14.08
N VAL A 106 3.76 3.42 -13.03
CA VAL A 106 5.22 3.59 -12.90
C VAL A 106 6.00 2.31 -13.21
N ALA A 107 5.38 1.16 -13.07
CA ALA A 107 5.91 -0.18 -13.30
C ALA A 107 4.86 -1.05 -13.99
N PRO A 108 4.59 -0.79 -15.29
CA PRO A 108 3.57 -1.53 -16.03
C PRO A 108 3.99 -2.99 -16.21
N VAL A 109 3.02 -3.89 -16.06
CA VAL A 109 3.17 -5.34 -16.27
C VAL A 109 1.94 -5.88 -16.97
N GLU A 110 2.06 -7.04 -17.59
CA GLU A 110 0.92 -7.76 -18.13
C GLU A 110 0.20 -8.56 -17.03
N GLY A 111 -1.11 -8.72 -17.15
CA GLY A 111 -1.94 -9.50 -16.23
C GLY A 111 -2.44 -8.73 -15.00
N VAL A 112 -3.35 -9.36 -14.25
CA VAL A 112 -4.01 -8.77 -13.08
C VAL A 112 -3.95 -9.78 -11.92
N PRO A 113 -3.49 -9.38 -10.71
CA PRO A 113 -3.04 -8.04 -10.32
C PRO A 113 -1.60 -7.71 -10.77
N GLY A 114 -0.92 -8.62 -11.48
CA GLY A 114 0.47 -8.41 -11.91
C GLY A 114 1.46 -8.30 -10.75
N LEU A 115 1.17 -8.91 -9.60
CA LEU A 115 2.06 -8.92 -8.43
C LEU A 115 2.74 -10.29 -8.31
N ALA A 116 4.06 -10.29 -8.16
CA ALA A 116 4.83 -11.49 -7.82
C ALA A 116 4.67 -11.87 -6.34
N GLY A 117 4.15 -10.97 -5.51
CA GLY A 117 3.67 -11.27 -4.17
C GLY A 117 3.35 -10.03 -3.34
N VAL A 118 2.80 -10.27 -2.16
CA VAL A 118 2.51 -9.25 -1.14
C VAL A 118 3.21 -9.67 0.15
N LEU A 119 3.93 -8.76 0.81
CA LEU A 119 4.56 -8.99 2.10
C LEU A 119 3.83 -8.15 3.16
N LEU A 120 3.43 -8.79 4.26
CA LEU A 120 2.68 -8.15 5.35
C LEU A 120 3.56 -8.02 6.58
N THR A 121 3.55 -6.85 7.21
CA THR A 121 4.29 -6.64 8.46
C THR A 121 3.53 -7.11 9.70
N HIS A 122 2.22 -6.86 9.78
CA HIS A 122 1.40 -7.20 10.94
C HIS A 122 -0.12 -7.12 10.68
N ALA A 123 -0.91 -7.52 11.69
CA ALA A 123 -2.36 -7.65 11.65
C ALA A 123 -3.13 -6.38 12.09
N HIS A 124 -2.68 -5.19 11.69
CA HIS A 124 -3.47 -3.96 11.79
C HIS A 124 -4.22 -3.69 10.49
N VAL A 125 -5.44 -3.14 10.56
CA VAL A 125 -6.35 -3.06 9.40
C VAL A 125 -5.76 -2.27 8.23
N GLY A 126 -4.88 -1.30 8.52
CA GLY A 126 -4.14 -0.54 7.51
C GLY A 126 -3.21 -1.37 6.63
N HIS A 127 -2.92 -2.62 7.00
CA HIS A 127 -1.82 -3.40 6.47
C HIS A 127 -2.25 -4.58 5.58
N TYR A 128 -3.44 -5.14 5.82
CA TYR A 128 -3.88 -6.35 5.13
C TYR A 128 -5.33 -6.30 4.62
N ALA A 129 -6.12 -5.29 4.99
CA ALA A 129 -7.53 -5.22 4.60
C ALA A 129 -7.73 -5.17 3.09
N GLY A 130 -6.76 -4.64 2.33
CA GLY A 130 -6.78 -4.60 0.87
C GLY A 130 -6.71 -5.97 0.18
N LEU A 131 -6.32 -7.03 0.90
CA LEU A 131 -6.34 -8.40 0.36
C LEU A 131 -7.72 -8.80 -0.17
N ILE A 132 -8.81 -8.19 0.34
CA ILE A 132 -10.17 -8.40 -0.18
C ILE A 132 -10.27 -8.18 -1.69
N HIS A 133 -9.46 -7.28 -2.25
CA HIS A 133 -9.45 -7.00 -3.68
C HIS A 133 -8.94 -8.18 -4.52
N LEU A 134 -8.20 -9.13 -3.94
CA LEU A 134 -7.74 -10.33 -4.61
C LEU A 134 -8.82 -11.41 -4.70
N GLY A 135 -9.90 -11.28 -3.93
CA GLY A 135 -10.98 -12.26 -3.84
C GLY A 135 -11.84 -12.37 -5.10
N HIS A 136 -12.65 -13.44 -5.14
CA HIS A 136 -13.52 -13.80 -6.26
C HIS A 136 -14.48 -12.69 -6.69
N GLU A 137 -14.99 -11.91 -5.73
CA GLU A 137 -15.95 -10.82 -5.98
C GLU A 137 -15.32 -9.58 -6.63
N VAL A 138 -13.99 -9.51 -6.69
CA VAL A 138 -13.27 -8.31 -7.13
C VAL A 138 -12.37 -8.60 -8.33
N ILE A 139 -11.15 -9.09 -8.10
CA ILE A 139 -10.21 -9.42 -9.20
C ILE A 139 -10.27 -10.92 -9.56
N ALA A 140 -10.74 -11.77 -8.65
CA ALA A 140 -10.63 -13.23 -8.77
C ALA A 140 -9.19 -13.67 -9.10
N ALA A 141 -8.23 -13.13 -8.35
CA ALA A 141 -6.82 -13.44 -8.53
C ALA A 141 -6.56 -14.94 -8.32
N ARG A 142 -5.44 -15.44 -8.82
CA ARG A 142 -5.07 -16.87 -8.70
C ARG A 142 -3.70 -16.98 -8.04
N ALA A 143 -3.66 -17.66 -6.91
CA ALA A 143 -2.46 -18.04 -6.18
C ALA A 143 -1.44 -16.88 -6.00
N VAL A 144 -1.90 -15.67 -5.68
CA VAL A 144 -0.99 -14.56 -5.39
C VAL A 144 -0.20 -14.89 -4.12
N PRO A 145 1.14 -14.94 -4.16
CA PRO A 145 1.93 -15.22 -2.97
C PRO A 145 1.74 -14.13 -1.92
N VAL A 146 1.39 -14.51 -0.69
CA VAL A 146 1.27 -13.59 0.44
C VAL A 146 2.20 -14.07 1.55
N TYR A 147 3.25 -13.30 1.82
CA TYR A 147 4.27 -13.59 2.82
C TYR A 147 3.88 -12.98 4.16
N ALA A 148 3.82 -13.82 5.19
CA ALA A 148 3.40 -13.42 6.52
C ALA A 148 4.09 -14.25 7.61
N MET A 149 4.30 -13.66 8.77
CA MET A 149 4.77 -14.36 9.97
C MET A 149 3.72 -15.41 10.44
N PRO A 150 4.10 -16.42 11.25
CA PRO A 150 3.22 -17.55 11.57
C PRO A 150 1.86 -17.16 12.17
N ARG A 151 1.81 -16.22 13.12
CA ARG A 151 0.51 -15.81 13.71
C ARG A 151 -0.34 -15.03 12.72
N MET A 152 0.26 -14.18 11.87
CA MET A 152 -0.47 -13.49 10.80
C MET A 152 -1.03 -14.49 9.77
N ARG A 153 -0.27 -15.53 9.44
CA ARG A 153 -0.72 -16.62 8.56
C ARG A 153 -1.93 -17.34 9.13
N GLU A 154 -1.88 -17.68 10.42
CA GLU A 154 -2.98 -18.33 11.13
C GLU A 154 -4.20 -17.40 11.19
N PHE A 155 -4.01 -16.13 11.51
CA PHE A 155 -5.07 -15.12 11.49
C PHE A 155 -5.80 -15.08 10.14
N LEU A 156 -5.07 -14.98 9.02
CA LEU A 156 -5.65 -14.95 7.67
C LEU A 156 -6.32 -16.27 7.28
N SER A 157 -5.88 -17.41 7.82
CA SER A 157 -6.45 -18.73 7.51
C SER A 157 -7.68 -19.08 8.35
N ALA A 158 -7.83 -18.45 9.51
CA ALA A 158 -8.87 -18.78 10.49
C ALA A 158 -10.00 -17.74 10.58
N ASN A 159 -9.82 -16.55 9.99
CA ASN A 159 -10.77 -15.45 10.13
C ASN A 159 -11.32 -15.00 8.78
N GLY A 160 -12.65 -14.92 8.70
CA GLY A 160 -13.33 -14.30 7.57
C GLY A 160 -13.13 -12.78 7.54
N PRO A 161 -13.14 -12.16 6.34
CA PRO A 161 -13.34 -12.80 5.03
C PRO A 161 -12.07 -13.39 4.41
N TRP A 162 -10.90 -13.28 5.07
CA TRP A 162 -9.61 -13.64 4.46
C TRP A 162 -9.40 -15.14 4.30
N ASP A 163 -9.98 -15.97 5.17
CA ASP A 163 -9.92 -17.43 5.08
C ASP A 163 -10.44 -17.93 3.71
N GLN A 164 -11.44 -17.25 3.15
CA GLN A 164 -11.99 -17.57 1.83
C GLN A 164 -10.96 -17.35 0.72
N LEU A 165 -10.11 -16.32 0.81
CA LEU A 165 -9.07 -16.07 -0.17
C LEU A 165 -8.07 -17.23 -0.22
N VAL A 166 -7.77 -17.83 0.93
CA VAL A 166 -6.91 -19.01 1.05
C VAL A 166 -7.64 -20.24 0.50
N ARG A 167 -8.87 -20.48 0.98
CA ARG A 167 -9.68 -21.65 0.62
C ARG A 167 -10.00 -21.72 -0.87
N PHE A 168 -10.24 -20.58 -1.51
CA PHE A 168 -10.52 -20.48 -2.94
C PHE A 168 -9.26 -20.34 -3.81
N GLY A 169 -8.07 -20.38 -3.20
CA GLY A 169 -6.81 -20.29 -3.92
C GLY A 169 -6.58 -18.94 -4.60
N ASN A 170 -7.20 -17.87 -4.11
CA ASN A 170 -6.92 -16.52 -4.58
C ASN A 170 -5.54 -16.04 -4.11
N ILE A 171 -5.18 -16.40 -2.87
CA ILE A 171 -3.86 -16.16 -2.29
C ILE A 171 -3.21 -17.47 -1.87
N GLU A 172 -1.88 -17.51 -1.95
CA GLU A 172 -1.06 -18.60 -1.42
C GLU A 172 -0.23 -18.05 -0.25
N LEU A 173 -0.51 -18.51 0.97
CA LEU A 173 0.22 -18.05 2.15
C LEU A 173 1.61 -18.69 2.24
N ARG A 174 2.64 -17.85 2.31
CA ARG A 174 4.05 -18.25 2.47
C ARG A 174 4.56 -17.77 3.81
N THR A 175 5.07 -18.70 4.61
CA THR A 175 5.53 -18.42 5.97
C THR A 175 6.86 -17.66 5.93
N LEU A 176 6.95 -16.63 6.76
CA LEU A 176 8.19 -15.92 7.09
C LEU A 176 8.70 -16.37 8.47
N ASP A 177 10.01 -16.32 8.65
CA ASP A 177 10.66 -16.62 9.93
C ASP A 177 11.59 -15.47 10.33
N ASP A 178 11.60 -15.14 11.62
CA ASP A 178 12.35 -14.00 12.16
C ASP A 178 13.86 -14.13 11.86
N GLY A 179 14.44 -13.11 11.23
CA GLY A 179 15.84 -13.10 10.85
C GLY A 179 16.22 -14.01 9.67
N VAL A 180 15.27 -14.75 9.08
CA VAL A 180 15.53 -15.69 7.98
C VAL A 180 15.24 -15.02 6.63
N GLY A 181 16.28 -14.87 5.81
CA GLY A 181 16.15 -14.24 4.50
C GLY A 181 15.52 -15.16 3.44
N ILE A 182 14.51 -14.65 2.73
CA ILE A 182 13.92 -15.29 1.55
C ILE A 182 14.38 -14.58 0.27
N ALA A 183 14.63 -15.35 -0.79
CA ALA A 183 14.81 -14.77 -2.12
C ALA A 183 13.42 -14.43 -2.69
N LEU A 184 13.21 -13.17 -3.07
CA LEU A 184 12.06 -12.81 -3.91
C LEU A 184 12.33 -13.23 -5.35
N ASN A 185 13.56 -13.01 -5.81
CA ASN A 185 14.11 -13.49 -7.06
C ASN A 185 15.66 -13.55 -6.97
N ASP A 186 16.35 -13.78 -8.09
CA ASP A 186 17.82 -13.87 -8.16
C ASP A 186 18.57 -12.60 -7.72
N ARG A 187 17.88 -11.45 -7.68
CA ARG A 187 18.47 -10.12 -7.45
C ARG A 187 18.04 -9.49 -6.14
N ILE A 188 16.95 -9.98 -5.54
CA ILE A 188 16.30 -9.35 -4.39
C ILE A 188 16.06 -10.40 -3.30
N ARG A 189 16.59 -10.11 -2.11
CA ARG A 189 16.33 -10.88 -0.88
C ARG A 189 15.65 -9.99 0.15
N VAL A 190 14.70 -10.55 0.89
CA VAL A 190 14.04 -9.90 2.02
C VAL A 190 14.30 -10.69 3.28
N THR A 191 14.68 -10.01 4.36
CA THR A 191 14.79 -10.60 5.71
C THR A 191 13.84 -9.88 6.66
N PRO A 192 12.81 -10.54 7.21
CA PRO A 192 12.01 -9.95 8.27
C PRO A 192 12.83 -9.90 9.57
N PHE A 193 12.55 -8.91 10.40
CA PHE A 193 13.08 -8.84 11.76
C PHE A 193 11.97 -8.32 12.69
N ARG A 194 11.81 -8.94 13.85
CA ARG A 194 10.81 -8.49 14.83
C ARG A 194 11.07 -7.08 15.31
N VAL A 195 9.99 -6.31 15.41
CA VAL A 195 10.00 -4.94 15.94
C VAL A 195 9.07 -4.90 17.15
N PRO A 196 9.49 -4.30 18.28
CA PRO A 196 8.60 -4.08 19.41
C PRO A 196 7.43 -3.19 18.99
N HIS A 197 6.26 -3.81 18.84
CA HIS A 197 5.00 -3.14 18.59
C HIS A 197 3.91 -3.90 19.35
N ARG A 198 2.72 -3.30 19.49
CA ARG A 198 1.64 -3.94 20.25
C ARG A 198 1.17 -5.17 19.48
N ASP A 199 1.64 -6.34 19.88
CA ASP A 199 1.29 -7.61 19.24
C ASP A 199 -0.13 -8.04 19.68
N GLU A 200 -1.18 -7.63 18.95
CA GLU A 200 -2.52 -8.19 19.17
C GLU A 200 -2.71 -9.51 18.42
N TYR A 201 -3.03 -9.47 17.12
CA TYR A 201 -3.39 -10.65 16.34
C TYR A 201 -2.19 -11.32 15.63
N SER A 202 -1.05 -10.63 15.51
CA SER A 202 0.17 -11.19 14.91
C SER A 202 1.44 -10.66 15.56
N GLU A 203 2.58 -11.22 15.14
CA GLU A 203 3.87 -10.54 15.25
C GLU A 203 3.87 -9.23 14.47
N THR A 204 4.76 -8.31 14.86
CA THR A 204 5.14 -7.15 14.04
C THR A 204 6.58 -7.26 13.59
N VAL A 205 6.80 -7.08 12.28
CA VAL A 205 8.14 -7.12 11.68
C VAL A 205 8.45 -5.87 10.88
N GLY A 206 9.73 -5.54 10.80
CA GLY A 206 10.29 -4.74 9.72
C GLY A 206 10.93 -5.65 8.67
N PHE A 207 11.25 -5.10 7.51
CA PHE A 207 11.92 -5.83 6.43
C PHE A 207 13.23 -5.17 6.04
N ARG A 208 14.29 -5.96 5.97
CA ARG A 208 15.55 -5.58 5.31
C ARG A 208 15.51 -6.10 3.88
N ILE A 209 15.52 -5.18 2.91
CA ILE A 209 15.40 -5.46 1.47
C ILE A 209 16.78 -5.29 0.84
N GLN A 210 17.40 -6.41 0.46
CA GLN A 210 18.72 -6.44 -0.14
C GLN A 210 18.59 -6.54 -1.66
N GLY A 211 18.95 -5.48 -2.36
CA GLY A 211 19.10 -5.46 -3.81
C GLY A 211 20.57 -5.46 -4.26
N PRO A 212 20.84 -5.49 -5.58
CA PRO A 212 22.20 -5.70 -6.11
C PRO A 212 23.23 -4.62 -5.74
N ARG A 213 22.76 -3.41 -5.40
CA ARG A 213 23.63 -2.25 -5.12
C ARG A 213 23.35 -1.56 -3.80
N ARG A 214 22.21 -1.86 -3.16
CA ARG A 214 21.77 -1.17 -1.95
C ARG A 214 20.87 -2.10 -1.14
N THR A 215 21.03 -2.01 0.17
CA THR A 215 20.07 -2.54 1.14
C THR A 215 19.26 -1.38 1.70
N VAL A 216 17.96 -1.58 1.83
CA VAL A 216 17.00 -0.66 2.46
C VAL A 216 16.39 -1.35 3.67
#